data_AF-A0A521FYB5-F1
#
_entry.id   AF-A0A521FYB5-F1
#
_cell.length_a   1.000
_cell.length_b   1.000
_cell.length_c   1.000
_cell.angle_alpha   90.00
_cell.angle_beta   90.00
_cell.angle_gamma   90.00
#
_symmetry.space_group_name_H-M   'P 1'
#
loop_
_entity.id
_entity.type
_entity.pdbx_description
1 polymer ?
#
loop_
_entity_poly.entity_id
_entity_poly.type
_entity_poly.pdbx_seq_one_letter_code
_entity_poly.pdbx_strand_id
1 'polypeptide(L)'
;MRPLKTETKSEVNFFNIILFLMVNSMCFLGSRSLCHSWFTITQYVKDLSDMVILDSLLSQQDRFGNQHKKAYIYKIEGDKIKKHKVKAAKNSSGKAIGWRIGIEEKALIDQGGVLVQEFLMKDNDCGVKKTNIQMNAKTIEKVRHISPSSYFRLVKLRTSVQDEQALPVSKRVIENYFKTELLFTDSDMKSFYSNLEKVTSSLQKSCKAGLLKLDADVHIQLQRKEAPTYCELDQASATFL
;
A
#
# COMPACT_ATOMS: atom_id res chain seq x y z
N MET A 1 -29.88 -6.80 -29.12
CA MET A 1 -28.87 -6.37 -28.13
C MET A 1 -29.59 -5.61 -27.03
N ARG A 2 -29.55 -6.08 -25.78
CA ARG A 2 -30.17 -5.40 -24.62
C ARG A 2 -29.18 -4.34 -24.10
N PRO A 3 -29.60 -3.09 -23.84
CA PRO A 3 -28.70 -2.12 -23.23
C PRO A 3 -28.48 -2.47 -21.75
N LEU A 4 -27.22 -2.51 -21.34
CA LEU A 4 -26.82 -2.60 -19.94
C LEU A 4 -27.26 -1.31 -19.23
N LYS A 5 -28.04 -1.47 -18.16
CA LYS A 5 -28.44 -0.37 -17.27
C LYS A 5 -27.18 0.34 -16.75
N THR A 6 -27.17 1.65 -16.92
CA THR A 6 -26.23 2.55 -16.25
C THR A 6 -26.57 2.58 -14.76
N GLU A 7 -25.76 1.91 -13.93
CA GLU A 7 -25.78 2.09 -12.48
C GLU A 7 -25.41 3.55 -12.14
N THR A 8 -26.23 4.17 -11.29
CA THR A 8 -26.04 5.57 -10.92
C THR A 8 -25.00 5.69 -9.81
N LYS A 9 -24.18 6.74 -9.87
CA LYS A 9 -23.09 7.06 -8.91
C LYS A 9 -23.48 7.02 -7.42
N SER A 10 -24.78 7.07 -7.09
CA SER A 10 -25.29 7.04 -5.72
C SER A 10 -25.34 5.62 -5.12
N GLU A 11 -25.59 4.59 -5.94
CA GLU A 11 -25.75 3.20 -5.47
C GLU A 11 -24.39 2.57 -5.13
N VAL A 12 -23.33 2.94 -5.86
CA VAL A 12 -21.94 2.52 -5.59
C VAL A 12 -21.45 3.07 -4.24
N ASN A 13 -21.90 4.27 -3.86
CA ASN A 13 -21.53 4.86 -2.58
C ASN A 13 -22.25 4.16 -1.41
N PHE A 14 -23.52 3.78 -1.60
CA PHE A 14 -24.29 3.07 -0.58
C PHE A 14 -23.77 1.64 -0.36
N PHE A 15 -23.38 0.93 -1.42
CA PHE A 15 -22.78 -0.40 -1.32
C PHE A 15 -21.40 -0.38 -0.64
N ASN A 16 -20.56 0.61 -0.93
CA ASN A 16 -19.25 0.75 -0.28
C ASN A 16 -19.38 1.11 1.20
N ILE A 17 -20.35 1.96 1.56
CA ILE A 17 -20.62 2.32 2.97
C ILE A 17 -21.18 1.11 3.74
N ILE A 18 -22.11 0.35 3.15
CA ILE A 18 -22.65 -0.86 3.78
C ILE A 18 -21.56 -1.93 3.92
N LEU A 19 -20.71 -2.14 2.91
CA LEU A 19 -19.60 -3.08 3.01
C LEU A 19 -18.59 -2.65 4.09
N PHE A 20 -18.28 -1.35 4.19
CA PHE A 20 -17.37 -0.83 5.21
C PHE A 20 -17.97 -0.88 6.63
N LEU A 21 -19.27 -0.61 6.79
CA LEU A 21 -19.99 -0.72 8.06
C LEU A 21 -20.21 -2.18 8.47
N MET A 22 -20.50 -3.07 7.53
CA MET A 22 -20.63 -4.50 7.78
C MET A 22 -19.26 -5.09 8.17
N VAL A 23 -18.18 -4.76 7.48
CA VAL A 23 -16.86 -5.32 7.81
C VAL A 23 -16.31 -4.79 9.13
N ASN A 24 -16.47 -3.49 9.44
CA ASN A 24 -16.10 -2.96 10.76
C ASN A 24 -16.97 -3.54 11.89
N SER A 25 -18.26 -3.74 11.66
CA SER A 25 -19.17 -4.33 12.65
C SER A 25 -19.02 -5.85 12.80
N MET A 26 -18.54 -6.57 11.77
CA MET A 26 -18.39 -8.03 11.82
C MET A 26 -17.11 -8.49 12.55
N CYS A 27 -16.07 -7.66 12.58
CA CYS A 27 -14.97 -7.83 13.54
C CYS A 27 -15.48 -7.67 15.00
N PHE A 28 -16.49 -6.84 15.21
CA PHE A 28 -17.13 -6.60 16.51
C PHE A 28 -17.98 -7.79 17.00
N LEU A 29 -18.51 -8.60 16.07
CA LEU A 29 -19.36 -9.77 16.35
C LEU A 29 -18.58 -11.09 16.54
N GLY A 30 -17.26 -11.05 16.68
CA GLY A 30 -16.46 -12.20 17.14
C GLY A 30 -16.15 -13.28 16.10
N SER A 31 -16.44 -13.06 14.81
CA SER A 31 -16.04 -14.00 13.76
C SER A 31 -14.56 -13.82 13.40
N ARG A 32 -13.69 -14.65 14.00
CA ARG A 32 -12.23 -14.63 13.77
C ARG A 32 -11.84 -14.77 12.29
N SER A 33 -12.61 -15.50 11.50
CA SER A 33 -12.31 -15.72 10.07
C SER A 33 -12.53 -14.46 9.22
N LEU A 34 -13.60 -13.70 9.48
CA LEU A 34 -13.88 -12.43 8.77
C LEU A 34 -12.85 -11.35 9.14
N CYS A 35 -12.38 -11.37 10.37
CA CYS A 35 -11.32 -10.48 10.87
C CYS A 35 -9.97 -10.74 10.16
N HIS A 36 -9.56 -12.01 10.02
CA HIS A 36 -8.36 -12.38 9.27
C HIS A 36 -8.40 -11.98 7.79
N SER A 37 -9.56 -12.18 7.14
CA SER A 37 -9.77 -11.76 5.76
C SER A 37 -9.62 -10.26 5.60
N TRP A 38 -10.12 -9.47 6.55
CA TRP A 38 -10.01 -8.01 6.50
C TRP A 38 -8.57 -7.52 6.59
N PHE A 39 -7.78 -7.95 7.58
CA PHE A 39 -6.37 -7.53 7.68
C PHE A 39 -5.56 -7.92 6.45
N THR A 40 -5.83 -9.09 5.87
CA THR A 40 -5.20 -9.52 4.62
C THR A 40 -5.62 -8.64 3.43
N ILE A 41 -6.90 -8.24 3.36
CA ILE A 41 -7.38 -7.31 2.32
C ILE A 41 -6.75 -5.93 2.52
N THR A 42 -6.70 -5.39 3.73
CA THR A 42 -6.04 -4.12 4.04
C THR A 42 -4.57 -4.14 3.59
N GLN A 43 -3.84 -5.20 3.94
CA GLN A 43 -2.46 -5.37 3.52
C GLN A 43 -2.34 -5.47 2.00
N TYR A 44 -3.24 -6.21 1.34
CA TYR A 44 -3.24 -6.33 -0.10
C TYR A 44 -3.48 -4.99 -0.79
N VAL A 45 -4.47 -4.22 -0.32
CA VAL A 45 -4.77 -2.88 -0.83
C VAL A 45 -3.57 -1.95 -0.62
N LYS A 46 -2.94 -2.00 0.55
CA LYS A 46 -1.70 -1.27 0.83
C LYS A 46 -0.62 -1.63 -0.20
N ASP A 47 -0.28 -2.92 -0.31
CA ASP A 47 0.82 -3.38 -1.17
C ASP A 47 0.54 -3.08 -2.66
N LEU A 48 -0.71 -3.21 -3.11
CA LEU A 48 -1.11 -2.82 -4.46
C LEU A 48 -1.03 -1.32 -4.70
N SER A 49 -1.44 -0.50 -3.73
CA SER A 49 -1.38 0.96 -3.86
C SER A 49 0.09 1.43 -3.91
N ASP A 50 0.94 0.89 -3.04
CA ASP A 50 2.37 1.16 -2.98
C ASP A 50 3.04 0.76 -4.31
N MET A 51 2.68 -0.41 -4.83
CA MET A 51 3.09 -0.89 -6.14
C MET A 51 2.69 0.12 -7.22
N VAL A 52 1.40 0.40 -7.41
CA VAL A 52 0.94 1.32 -8.47
C VAL A 52 1.65 2.68 -8.41
N ILE A 53 1.95 3.19 -7.21
CA ILE A 53 2.73 4.41 -7.02
C ILE A 53 4.15 4.24 -7.52
N LEU A 54 4.88 3.21 -7.08
CA LEU A 54 6.25 2.95 -7.52
C LEU A 54 6.34 2.76 -9.04
N ASP A 55 5.38 2.05 -9.64
CA ASP A 55 5.27 1.84 -11.08
C ASP A 55 5.10 3.15 -11.82
N SER A 56 4.25 4.01 -11.29
CA SER A 56 3.97 5.32 -11.87
C SER A 56 5.17 6.25 -11.73
N LEU A 57 5.93 6.17 -10.64
CA LEU A 57 7.15 6.97 -10.44
C LEU A 57 8.26 6.53 -11.40
N LEU A 58 8.54 5.22 -11.44
CA LEU A 58 9.68 4.62 -12.12
C LEU A 58 9.37 4.14 -13.55
N SER A 59 8.14 4.35 -14.04
CA SER A 59 7.67 3.89 -15.36
C SER A 59 7.90 2.40 -15.61
N GLN A 60 7.67 1.59 -14.58
CA GLN A 60 7.89 0.15 -14.63
C GLN A 60 6.64 -0.57 -15.18
N GLN A 61 6.85 -1.62 -15.99
CA GLN A 61 5.77 -2.33 -16.70
C GLN A 61 5.64 -3.81 -16.33
N ASP A 62 6.71 -4.44 -15.86
CA ASP A 62 6.76 -5.88 -15.70
C ASP A 62 6.45 -6.32 -14.27
N ARG A 63 5.15 -6.36 -13.95
CA ARG A 63 4.68 -6.79 -12.64
C ARG A 63 3.51 -7.75 -12.64
N PHE A 64 2.83 -7.88 -13.77
CA PHE A 64 1.76 -8.84 -13.93
C PHE A 64 2.37 -10.23 -14.14
N GLY A 65 2.39 -11.04 -13.08
CA GLY A 65 2.91 -12.41 -13.09
C GLY A 65 4.05 -12.67 -12.11
N ASN A 66 4.74 -11.61 -11.66
CA ASN A 66 5.90 -11.71 -10.75
C ASN A 66 5.56 -11.38 -9.29
N GLN A 67 4.39 -11.83 -8.84
CA GLN A 67 3.89 -11.55 -7.50
C GLN A 67 4.14 -12.74 -6.58
N HIS A 68 4.96 -12.53 -5.55
CA HIS A 68 5.14 -13.49 -4.48
C HIS A 68 4.34 -13.08 -3.25
N LYS A 69 4.04 -14.06 -2.40
CA LYS A 69 3.40 -13.83 -1.11
C LYS A 69 4.30 -14.35 0.00
N LYS A 70 4.30 -13.64 1.13
CA LYS A 70 4.80 -14.13 2.41
C LYS A 70 3.66 -14.00 3.43
N ALA A 71 3.61 -14.91 4.40
CA ALA A 71 2.65 -14.81 5.49
C ALA A 71 3.36 -14.50 6.80
N TYR A 72 2.70 -13.68 7.59
CA TYR A 72 3.15 -13.28 8.91
C TYR A 72 1.97 -13.28 9.87
N ILE A 73 2.24 -13.55 11.14
CA ILE A 73 1.31 -13.30 12.23
C ILE A 73 1.69 -11.96 12.86
N TYR A 74 0.77 -11.00 12.80
CA TYR A 74 0.90 -9.73 13.49
C TYR A 74 0.26 -9.85 14.86
N LYS A 75 0.99 -9.46 15.90
CA LYS A 75 0.49 -9.52 17.27
C LYS A 75 0.93 -8.29 18.05
N ILE A 76 0.03 -7.75 18.86
CA ILE A 76 0.36 -6.71 19.82
C ILE A 76 1.06 -7.38 21.02
N GLU A 77 2.28 -6.95 21.29
CA GLU A 77 3.09 -7.39 22.43
C GLU A 77 3.59 -6.15 23.18
N GLY A 78 2.91 -5.82 24.27
CA GLY A 78 3.05 -4.51 24.91
C GLY A 78 2.57 -3.39 23.99
N ASP A 79 3.33 -2.31 23.87
CA ASP A 79 2.98 -1.15 23.03
C ASP A 79 3.40 -1.29 21.56
N LYS A 80 3.94 -2.45 21.18
CA LYS A 80 4.49 -2.69 19.85
C LYS A 80 3.76 -3.82 19.14
N ILE A 81 3.61 -3.68 17.83
CA ILE A 81 3.20 -4.79 16.99
C ILE A 81 4.44 -5.57 16.58
N LYS A 82 4.47 -6.87 16.89
CA LYS A 82 5.48 -7.80 16.40
C LYS A 82 4.95 -8.62 15.24
N LYS A 83 5.88 -8.98 14.36
CA LYS A 83 5.64 -9.69 13.12
C LYS A 83 6.36 -11.03 13.15
N HIS A 84 5.61 -12.12 13.19
CA HIS A 84 6.12 -13.48 13.28
C HIS A 84 6.00 -14.18 11.93
N LYS A 85 7.12 -14.64 11.37
CA LYS A 85 7.14 -15.21 10.00
C LYS A 85 6.52 -16.60 9.98
N VAL A 86 5.57 -16.82 9.06
CA VAL A 86 4.95 -18.13 8.84
C VAL A 86 5.56 -18.80 7.62
N LYS A 87 5.96 -20.06 7.76
CA LYS A 87 6.55 -20.85 6.66
C LYS A 87 5.45 -21.36 5.72
N ALA A 88 5.76 -21.47 4.43
CA ALA A 88 4.88 -22.14 3.49
C ALA A 88 4.76 -23.63 3.83
N ALA A 89 3.54 -24.15 3.86
CA ALA A 89 3.29 -25.57 3.87
C ALA A 89 3.57 -26.11 2.47
N LYS A 90 4.37 -27.18 2.38
CA LYS A 90 4.74 -27.82 1.11
C LYS A 90 4.10 -29.20 1.04
N ASN A 91 3.63 -29.60 -0.14
CA ASN A 91 3.24 -30.98 -0.40
C ASN A 91 4.48 -31.88 -0.57
N SER A 92 4.26 -33.17 -0.85
CA SER A 92 5.31 -34.16 -1.12
C SER A 92 6.22 -33.80 -2.30
N SER A 93 5.74 -33.02 -3.27
CA SER A 93 6.53 -32.53 -4.40
C SER A 93 7.24 -31.19 -4.13
N GLY A 94 7.23 -30.70 -2.88
CA GLY A 94 7.89 -29.45 -2.49
C GLY A 94 7.14 -28.18 -2.90
N LYS A 95 5.97 -28.28 -3.55
CA LYS A 95 5.13 -27.17 -3.97
C LYS A 95 4.37 -26.59 -2.79
N ALA A 96 4.34 -25.26 -2.67
CA ALA A 96 3.58 -24.58 -1.63
C ALA A 96 2.06 -24.80 -1.83
N ILE A 97 1.39 -25.30 -0.80
CA ILE A 97 -0.06 -25.58 -0.79
C ILE A 97 -0.83 -24.73 0.23
N GLY A 98 -0.12 -23.91 1.01
CA GLY A 98 -0.70 -23.04 2.03
C GLY A 98 0.35 -22.55 3.01
N TRP A 99 -0.08 -22.20 4.21
CA TRP A 99 0.78 -21.75 5.30
C TRP A 99 0.81 -22.79 6.40
N ARG A 100 2.00 -23.10 6.91
CA ARG A 100 2.17 -24.07 8.00
C ARG A 100 1.86 -23.37 9.32
N ILE A 101 0.73 -23.71 9.92
CA ILE A 101 0.36 -23.26 11.27
C ILE A 101 0.72 -24.38 12.23
N GLY A 102 1.87 -24.24 12.89
CA GLY A 102 2.32 -25.16 13.95
C GLY A 102 1.73 -24.79 15.30
N ILE A 103 2.27 -25.43 16.35
CA ILE A 103 1.83 -25.21 17.74
C ILE A 103 2.11 -23.76 18.16
N GLU A 104 3.29 -23.23 17.83
CA GLU A 104 3.69 -21.85 18.17
C GLU A 104 2.84 -20.81 17.44
N GLU A 105 2.65 -20.96 16.12
CA GLU A 105 1.81 -20.05 15.34
C GLU A 105 0.36 -20.09 15.81
N LYS A 106 -0.16 -21.27 16.15
CA LYS A 106 -1.50 -21.43 16.71
C LYS A 106 -1.61 -20.72 18.06
N ALA A 107 -0.64 -20.86 18.96
CA ALA A 107 -0.63 -20.17 20.24
C ALA A 107 -0.61 -18.63 20.06
N LEU A 108 0.15 -18.12 19.08
CA LEU A 108 0.13 -16.69 18.76
C LEU A 108 -1.23 -16.21 18.28
N ILE A 109 -1.89 -16.97 17.40
CA ILE A 109 -3.24 -16.66 16.90
C ILE A 109 -4.27 -16.73 18.02
N ASP A 110 -4.20 -17.75 18.87
CA ASP A 110 -5.11 -17.92 20.01
C ASP A 110 -4.98 -16.79 21.03
N GLN A 111 -3.78 -16.20 21.14
CA GLN A 111 -3.48 -15.01 21.94
C GLN A 111 -3.77 -13.69 21.20
N GLY A 112 -4.61 -13.71 20.16
CA GLY A 112 -5.08 -12.52 19.44
C GLY A 112 -4.16 -12.07 18.29
N GLY A 113 -3.19 -12.87 17.90
CA GLY A 113 -2.42 -12.63 16.68
C GLY A 113 -3.26 -12.87 15.42
N VAL A 114 -2.98 -12.13 14.35
CA VAL A 114 -3.70 -12.22 13.09
C VAL A 114 -2.78 -12.64 11.95
N LEU A 115 -3.21 -13.65 11.20
CA LEU A 115 -2.48 -14.11 10.02
C LEU A 115 -2.73 -13.16 8.85
N VAL A 116 -1.66 -12.56 8.32
CA VAL A 116 -1.69 -11.59 7.22
C VAL A 116 -0.79 -12.06 6.10
N GLN A 117 -1.29 -11.95 4.86
CA GLN A 117 -0.48 -12.18 3.67
C GLN A 117 0.02 -10.83 3.14
N GLU A 118 1.33 -10.73 3.00
CA GLU A 118 1.99 -9.61 2.33
C GLU A 118 2.38 -10.01 0.92
N PHE A 119 2.18 -9.08 -0.01
CA PHE A 119 2.66 -9.20 -1.37
C PHE A 119 4.10 -8.69 -1.45
N LEU A 120 4.92 -9.45 -2.15
CA LEU A 120 6.33 -9.17 -2.34
C LEU A 120 6.67 -9.28 -3.82
N MET A 121 7.40 -8.30 -4.30
CA MET A 121 8.09 -8.38 -5.57
C MET A 121 9.46 -9.01 -5.32
N LYS A 122 9.72 -10.19 -5.92
CA LYS A 122 11.05 -10.83 -5.80
C LYS A 122 11.99 -10.41 -6.90
N ASP A 123 11.43 -9.98 -8.03
CA ASP A 123 12.19 -9.73 -9.21
C ASP A 123 11.66 -8.45 -9.86
N ASN A 124 12.62 -7.58 -10.13
CA ASN A 124 12.48 -6.21 -10.59
C ASN A 124 13.48 -5.94 -11.72
N ASP A 125 13.85 -6.98 -12.46
CA ASP A 125 14.80 -6.99 -13.56
C ASP A 125 14.36 -6.17 -14.79
N CYS A 126 13.18 -5.56 -14.75
CA CYS A 126 12.76 -4.63 -15.79
C CYS A 126 13.54 -3.31 -15.69
N GLY A 127 14.47 -3.12 -16.63
CA GLY A 127 15.12 -1.83 -16.86
C GLY A 127 14.10 -0.71 -17.08
N VAL A 128 14.40 0.47 -16.52
CA VAL A 128 13.60 1.69 -16.62
C VAL A 128 13.58 2.17 -18.07
N LYS A 129 12.76 1.55 -18.93
CA LYS A 129 12.42 2.08 -20.24
C LYS A 129 11.26 1.31 -20.86
N LYS A 130 10.12 1.99 -20.89
CA LYS A 130 9.00 1.95 -21.85
C LYS A 130 7.91 2.91 -21.33
N THR A 131 6.98 3.27 -22.19
CA THR A 131 5.81 4.13 -21.91
C THR A 131 5.23 3.93 -20.50
N ASN A 132 4.95 5.00 -19.76
CA ASN A 132 4.37 4.84 -18.42
C ASN A 132 2.89 4.41 -18.51
N ILE A 133 2.64 3.10 -18.50
CA ILE A 133 1.30 2.51 -18.69
C ILE A 133 0.36 2.96 -17.57
N GLN A 134 0.84 3.02 -16.32
CA GLN A 134 0.01 3.42 -15.18
C GLN A 134 -0.45 4.87 -15.30
N MET A 135 0.45 5.75 -15.72
CA MET A 135 0.11 7.15 -15.97
C MET A 135 -0.85 7.31 -17.15
N ASN A 136 -0.64 6.55 -18.24
CA ASN A 136 -1.53 6.57 -19.40
C ASN A 136 -2.93 6.02 -19.08
N ALA A 137 -3.03 4.98 -18.26
CA ALA A 137 -4.29 4.39 -17.81
C ALA A 137 -4.97 5.17 -16.68
N LYS A 138 -4.35 6.27 -16.22
CA LYS A 138 -4.78 7.09 -15.09
C LYS A 138 -5.03 6.27 -13.83
N THR A 139 -4.19 5.27 -13.57
CA THR A 139 -4.38 4.34 -12.45
C THR A 139 -4.31 5.06 -11.10
N ILE A 140 -3.45 6.09 -10.98
CA ILE A 140 -3.32 6.91 -9.76
C ILE A 140 -4.64 7.59 -9.38
N GLU A 141 -5.39 8.12 -10.35
CA GLU A 141 -6.69 8.76 -10.09
C GLU A 141 -7.77 7.77 -9.61
N LYS A 142 -7.51 6.46 -9.75
CA LYS A 142 -8.41 5.37 -9.33
C LYS A 142 -8.01 4.79 -7.97
N VAL A 143 -6.85 5.17 -7.40
CA VAL A 143 -6.48 4.77 -6.04
C VAL A 143 -7.47 5.40 -5.06
N ARG A 144 -8.03 4.58 -4.17
CA ARG A 144 -9.01 4.99 -3.16
C ARG A 144 -8.54 4.80 -1.73
N HIS A 145 -7.56 3.94 -1.53
CA HIS A 145 -7.01 3.60 -0.22
C HIS A 145 -5.49 3.49 -0.33
N ILE A 146 -4.77 4.02 0.64
CA ILE A 146 -3.31 3.99 0.75
C ILE A 146 -2.91 4.00 2.23
N SER A 147 -1.75 3.45 2.59
CA SER A 147 -1.21 3.64 3.94
C SER A 147 -0.86 5.13 4.14
N PRO A 148 -1.17 5.71 5.32
CA PRO A 148 -0.68 7.04 5.70
C PRO A 148 0.82 7.19 5.52
N SER A 149 1.58 6.18 5.92
CA SER A 149 3.04 6.21 5.85
C SER A 149 3.53 6.37 4.41
N SER A 150 2.98 5.60 3.48
CA SER A 150 3.30 5.71 2.05
C SER A 150 2.91 7.07 1.47
N TYR A 151 1.71 7.56 1.81
CA TYR A 151 1.24 8.87 1.37
C TYR A 151 2.14 10.01 1.84
N PHE A 152 2.40 10.10 3.16
CA PHE A 152 3.20 11.21 3.70
C PHE A 152 4.68 11.11 3.32
N ARG A 153 5.24 9.90 3.17
CA ARG A 153 6.59 9.73 2.61
C ARG A 153 6.68 10.22 1.17
N LEU A 154 5.64 10.00 0.35
CA LEU A 154 5.59 10.50 -1.02
C LEU A 154 5.49 12.02 -1.06
N VAL A 155 4.61 12.62 -0.25
CA VAL A 155 4.50 14.08 -0.14
C VAL A 155 5.82 14.68 0.34
N LYS A 156 6.45 14.07 1.35
CA LYS A 156 7.78 14.46 1.86
C LYS A 156 8.86 14.39 0.78
N LEU A 157 8.88 13.31 -0.01
CA LEU A 157 9.82 13.15 -1.12
C LEU A 157 9.65 14.27 -2.16
N ARG A 158 8.41 14.63 -2.52
CA ARG A 158 8.15 15.77 -3.40
C ARG A 158 8.65 17.09 -2.80
N THR A 159 8.39 17.34 -1.52
CA THR A 159 8.87 18.55 -0.83
C THR A 159 10.40 18.63 -0.84
N SER A 160 11.11 17.54 -0.53
CA SER A 160 12.58 17.45 -0.59
C SER A 160 13.17 17.79 -1.96
N VAL A 161 12.43 17.56 -3.03
CA VAL A 161 12.85 17.86 -4.41
C VAL A 161 12.55 19.31 -4.79
N GLN A 162 11.49 19.91 -4.24
CA GLN A 162 11.05 21.27 -4.56
C GLN A 162 11.73 22.35 -3.71
N ASP A 163 12.02 22.03 -2.46
CA ASP A 163 12.62 22.94 -1.48
C ASP A 163 13.82 22.23 -0.81
N GLU A 164 15.02 22.61 -1.22
CA GLU A 164 16.26 22.00 -0.72
C GLU A 164 16.54 22.32 0.76
N GLN A 165 15.87 23.33 1.32
CA GLN A 165 16.03 23.76 2.72
C GLN A 165 14.95 23.19 3.63
N ALA A 166 13.81 22.74 3.09
CA ALA A 166 12.69 22.26 3.89
C ALA A 166 12.97 20.95 4.66
N LEU A 167 13.87 20.09 4.17
CA LEU A 167 14.06 18.73 4.70
C LEU A 167 15.53 18.26 4.69
N PRO A 168 15.92 17.32 5.58
CA PRO A 168 17.32 16.88 5.72
C PRO A 168 17.91 16.20 4.49
N VAL A 169 17.05 15.66 3.63
CA VAL A 169 17.45 15.01 2.37
C VAL A 169 17.13 15.97 1.24
N SER A 170 18.18 16.53 0.63
CA SER A 170 18.05 17.47 -0.48
C SER A 170 17.89 16.75 -1.82
N LYS A 171 17.37 17.47 -2.82
CA LYS A 171 17.30 17.05 -4.21
C LYS A 171 18.62 16.44 -4.70
N ARG A 172 19.75 17.08 -4.42
CA ARG A 172 21.08 16.60 -4.84
C ARG A 172 21.41 15.20 -4.30
N VAL A 173 21.05 14.91 -3.04
CA VAL A 173 21.28 13.58 -2.44
C VAL A 173 20.44 12.52 -3.14
N ILE A 174 19.18 12.85 -3.45
CA ILE A 174 18.27 11.97 -4.19
C ILE A 174 18.82 11.71 -5.59
N GLU A 175 19.22 12.74 -6.34
CA GLU A 175 19.81 12.59 -7.68
C GLU A 175 21.06 11.72 -7.65
N ASN A 176 21.94 11.95 -6.68
CA ASN A 176 23.17 11.18 -6.56
C ASN A 176 22.85 9.70 -6.36
N TYR A 177 21.96 9.37 -5.43
CA TYR A 177 21.54 7.99 -5.19
C TYR A 177 20.97 7.33 -6.45
N PHE A 178 20.06 7.99 -7.15
CA PHE A 178 19.45 7.41 -8.37
C PHE A 178 20.47 7.24 -9.50
N LYS A 179 21.42 8.18 -9.65
CA LYS A 179 22.46 8.09 -10.69
C LYS A 179 23.54 7.05 -10.36
N THR A 180 23.93 6.91 -9.10
CA THR A 180 25.01 5.98 -8.70
C THR A 180 24.51 4.57 -8.46
N GLU A 181 23.38 4.41 -7.73
CA GLU A 181 22.88 3.10 -7.32
C GLU A 181 21.90 2.50 -8.33
N LEU A 182 21.09 3.35 -8.96
CA LEU A 182 20.06 2.90 -9.92
C LEU A 182 20.44 3.17 -11.37
N LEU A 183 21.61 3.77 -11.62
CA LEU A 183 22.16 4.07 -12.94
C LEU A 183 21.21 4.92 -13.81
N PHE A 184 20.44 5.82 -13.20
CA PHE A 184 19.55 6.72 -13.93
C PHE A 184 20.35 7.72 -14.77
N THR A 185 19.89 7.95 -16.00
CA THR A 185 20.36 9.08 -16.83
C THR A 185 19.66 10.38 -16.42
N ASP A 186 20.14 11.52 -16.91
CA ASP A 186 19.44 12.81 -16.72
C ASP A 186 18.00 12.80 -17.26
N SER A 187 17.77 12.07 -18.36
CA SER A 187 16.43 11.89 -18.93
C SER A 187 15.52 11.07 -17.99
N ASP A 188 16.06 10.05 -17.34
CA ASP A 188 15.32 9.23 -16.38
C ASP A 188 14.97 10.05 -15.14
N MET A 189 15.92 10.84 -14.64
CA MET A 189 15.68 11.77 -13.53
C MET A 189 14.60 12.81 -13.86
N LYS A 190 14.66 13.42 -15.04
CA LYS A 190 13.63 14.36 -15.51
C LYS A 190 12.24 13.70 -15.55
N SER A 191 12.18 12.45 -16.03
CA SER A 191 10.95 11.67 -16.09
C SER A 191 10.43 11.32 -14.70
N PHE A 192 11.31 10.88 -13.80
CA PHE A 192 10.99 10.59 -12.40
C PHE A 192 10.38 11.80 -11.71
N TYR A 193 10.98 12.99 -11.83
CA TYR A 193 10.43 14.21 -11.21
C TYR A 193 9.08 14.62 -11.79
N SER A 194 8.92 14.53 -13.11
CA SER A 194 7.64 14.78 -13.77
C SER A 194 6.55 13.83 -13.25
N ASN A 195 6.89 12.55 -13.09
CA ASN A 195 5.98 11.56 -12.53
C ASN A 195 5.69 11.83 -11.04
N LEU A 196 6.71 12.12 -10.23
CA LEU A 196 6.57 12.44 -8.81
C LEU A 196 5.60 13.60 -8.59
N GLU A 197 5.75 14.67 -9.35
CA GLU A 197 4.85 15.82 -9.32
C GLU A 197 3.41 15.40 -9.65
N LYS A 198 3.20 14.71 -10.78
CA LYS A 198 1.86 14.31 -11.22
C LYS A 198 1.18 13.33 -10.27
N VAL A 199 1.90 12.31 -9.82
CA VAL A 199 1.39 11.28 -8.90
C VAL A 199 0.97 11.93 -7.58
N THR A 200 1.87 12.70 -6.97
CA THR A 200 1.61 13.32 -5.66
C THR A 200 0.47 14.34 -5.74
N SER A 201 0.48 15.21 -6.77
CA SER A 201 -0.61 16.19 -6.96
C SER A 201 -1.96 15.53 -7.20
N SER A 202 -2.01 14.39 -7.92
CA SER A 202 -3.25 13.64 -8.15
C SER A 202 -3.79 12.99 -6.87
N LEU A 203 -2.91 12.41 -6.06
CA LEU A 203 -3.27 11.80 -4.77
C LEU A 203 -3.70 12.88 -3.77
N GLN A 204 -2.96 13.99 -3.64
CA GLN A 204 -3.34 15.12 -2.78
C GLN A 204 -4.69 15.71 -3.18
N LYS A 205 -4.94 15.91 -4.48
CA LYS A 205 -6.25 16.35 -4.98
C LYS A 205 -7.37 15.38 -4.60
N SER A 206 -7.12 14.08 -4.75
CA SER A 206 -8.10 13.04 -4.39
C SER A 206 -8.35 12.98 -2.88
N CYS A 207 -7.30 13.17 -2.06
CA CYS A 207 -7.39 13.24 -0.61
C CYS A 207 -8.25 14.43 -0.17
N LYS A 208 -7.94 15.64 -0.68
CA LYS A 208 -8.70 16.86 -0.38
C LYS A 208 -10.16 16.79 -0.83
N ALA A 209 -10.44 16.06 -1.90
CA ALA A 209 -11.79 15.79 -2.38
C ALA A 209 -12.52 14.68 -1.58
N GLY A 210 -11.87 14.06 -0.59
CA GLY A 210 -12.41 12.97 0.21
C GLY A 210 -12.50 11.62 -0.51
N LEU A 211 -11.95 11.51 -1.72
CA LEU A 211 -11.98 10.31 -2.58
C LEU A 211 -10.87 9.31 -2.26
N LEU A 212 -9.76 9.78 -1.69
CA LEU A 212 -8.66 8.95 -1.20
C LEU A 212 -8.72 8.88 0.32
N LYS A 213 -8.68 7.66 0.87
CA LYS A 213 -8.61 7.38 2.30
C LYS A 213 -7.20 6.92 2.67
N LEU A 214 -6.70 7.42 3.80
CA LEU A 214 -5.39 7.08 4.34
C LEU A 214 -5.55 5.99 5.42
N ASP A 215 -6.11 4.84 5.06
CA ASP A 215 -6.57 3.81 6.01
C ASP A 215 -6.06 2.40 5.68
N ALA A 216 -5.28 2.23 4.61
CA ALA A 216 -4.72 0.94 4.23
C ALA A 216 -3.48 0.61 5.08
N ASP A 217 -3.66 0.41 6.37
CA ASP A 217 -2.60 0.02 7.30
C ASP A 217 -3.09 -0.95 8.37
N VAL A 218 -2.54 -2.16 8.35
CA VAL A 218 -2.84 -3.20 9.34
C VAL A 218 -2.47 -2.78 10.76
N HIS A 219 -1.45 -1.93 10.95
CA HIS A 219 -1.01 -1.51 12.27
C HIS A 219 -2.02 -0.57 12.93
N ILE A 220 -2.56 0.36 12.15
CA ILE A 220 -3.63 1.27 12.60
C ILE A 220 -4.85 0.46 13.02
N GLN A 221 -5.24 -0.52 12.21
CA GLN A 221 -6.39 -1.39 12.48
C GLN A 221 -6.17 -2.25 13.73
N LEU A 222 -5.00 -2.86 13.88
CA LEU A 222 -4.68 -3.68 15.05
C LEU A 222 -4.68 -2.87 16.35
N GLN A 223 -4.08 -1.68 16.33
CA GLN A 223 -4.04 -0.78 17.47
C GLN A 223 -5.34 -0.01 17.69
N ARG A 224 -6.34 -0.17 16.81
CA ARG A 224 -7.61 0.57 16.81
C ARG A 224 -7.39 2.09 16.85
N LYS A 225 -6.36 2.55 16.16
CA LYS A 225 -6.09 3.97 16.00
C LYS A 225 -6.98 4.54 14.90
N GLU A 226 -7.30 5.81 15.01
CA GLU A 226 -7.97 6.52 13.93
C GLU A 226 -6.96 6.77 12.80
N ALA A 227 -7.42 6.54 11.57
CA ALA A 227 -6.69 6.91 10.38
C ALA A 227 -6.65 8.45 10.25
N PRO A 228 -5.55 9.04 9.77
CA PRO A 228 -5.47 10.48 9.55
C PRO A 228 -6.49 10.91 8.49
N THR A 229 -7.12 12.03 8.76
CA THR A 229 -8.11 12.68 7.88
C THR A 229 -7.56 13.90 7.14
N TYR A 230 -6.32 14.28 7.45
CA TYR A 230 -5.62 15.40 6.84
C TYR A 230 -4.73 14.94 5.67
N CYS A 231 -4.51 15.86 4.73
CA CYS A 231 -3.85 15.57 3.45
C CYS A 231 -2.49 16.25 3.28
N GLU A 232 -2.10 17.11 4.21
CA GLU A 232 -0.86 17.90 4.16
C GLU A 232 0.15 17.43 5.20
N LEU A 233 1.43 17.77 5.00
CA LEU A 233 2.45 17.56 6.02
C LEU A 233 2.24 18.56 7.16
N ASP A 234 1.98 18.04 8.35
CA ASP A 234 1.91 18.79 9.60
C ASP A 234 2.72 18.07 10.70
N GLN A 235 2.73 18.60 11.92
CA GLN A 235 3.40 17.94 13.03
C GLN A 235 2.82 16.54 13.34
N ALA A 236 1.52 16.32 13.07
CA ALA A 236 0.90 15.02 13.26
C ALA A 236 1.39 13.98 12.23
N SER A 237 1.70 14.40 11.00
CA SER A 237 2.28 13.56 9.94
C SER A 237 3.61 12.91 10.34
N ALA A 238 4.37 13.52 11.27
CA ALA A 238 5.62 12.99 11.78
C ALA A 238 5.47 11.63 12.49
N THR A 239 4.29 11.32 13.03
CA THR A 239 4.02 10.03 13.68
C THR A 239 3.95 8.85 12.69
N PHE A 240 3.87 9.13 11.38
CA PHE A 240 3.77 8.14 10.30
C PHE A 240 5.05 8.05 9.45
N LEU A 241 6.08 8.84 9.76
CA LEU A 241 7.38 8.89 9.08
C LEU A 241 8.43 8.06 9.81
#